data_AF-A0A349K2B9-F1
#
_entry.id   AF-A0A349K2B9-F1
#
_cell.length_a   1.000
_cell.length_b   1.000
_cell.length_c   1.000
_cell.angle_alpha   90.00
_cell.angle_beta   90.00
_cell.angle_gamma   90.00
#
_symmetry.space_group_name_H-M   'P 1'
#
loop_
_entity.id
_entity.type
_entity.pdbx_description
1 polymer ?
#
loop_
_entity_poly.entity_id
_entity_poly.type
_entity_poly.pdbx_seq_one_letter_code
_entity_poly.pdbx_strand_id
1 'polypeptide(L)'
;MSLLIAAFVVGETRQAAAQGTGRVPQSVLDQAEAATRAMGQQVLQGNFRVALERMYPRWKKRAAKKLQGGQVELARRLAEIPKEMARQGISMLNYEVRKATSAHEVVLLRGEDKEGRPINMYLEWLVFVPTRAEYRVIDPKTRLPRKIEILGFQVAVNKKGTPDWHFIDGRNCSIADLRSFFPSLPEDQKLLGLPEIGGEEIRRER
;
A
#
# COMPACT_ATOMS: atom_id res chain seq x y z
N MET A 1 19.99 -65.11 15.69
CA MET A 1 20.67 -64.81 16.96
C MET A 1 21.31 -63.44 16.84
N SER A 2 20.62 -62.43 17.40
CA SER A 2 21.08 -61.18 18.02
C SER A 2 22.51 -60.60 17.84
N LEU A 3 22.51 -59.24 17.72
CA LEU A 3 23.46 -58.22 18.25
C LEU A 3 24.79 -57.98 17.48
N LEU A 4 25.38 -56.77 17.30
CA LEU A 4 25.16 -55.39 17.79
C LEU A 4 26.12 -54.38 17.05
N ILE A 5 25.63 -53.16 16.73
CA ILE A 5 26.24 -51.79 16.73
C ILE A 5 27.59 -51.45 16.02
N ALA A 6 27.56 -50.41 15.16
CA ALA A 6 28.29 -49.14 15.38
C ALA A 6 27.85 -48.05 14.37
N ALA A 7 27.23 -46.99 14.91
CA ALA A 7 26.84 -45.78 14.20
C ALA A 7 28.00 -44.78 14.18
N PHE A 8 28.30 -44.19 13.02
CA PHE A 8 29.03 -42.93 12.95
C PHE A 8 28.03 -41.79 12.72
N VAL A 9 27.76 -41.07 13.78
CA VAL A 9 27.07 -39.78 13.77
C VAL A 9 28.06 -38.76 13.23
N VAL A 10 27.91 -38.36 11.97
CA VAL A 10 28.46 -37.09 11.49
C VAL A 10 27.43 -36.03 11.85
N GLY A 11 27.76 -35.24 12.87
CA GLY A 11 26.98 -34.06 13.24
C GLY A 11 27.06 -33.05 12.11
N GLU A 12 25.98 -32.92 11.35
CA GLU A 12 25.74 -31.72 10.56
C GLU A 12 25.22 -30.65 11.51
N THR A 13 26.11 -29.71 11.81
CA THR A 13 25.79 -28.35 12.22
C THR A 13 24.66 -27.84 11.34
N ARG A 14 23.45 -27.75 11.91
CA ARG A 14 22.33 -27.02 11.31
C ARG A 14 22.75 -25.57 11.16
N GLN A 15 23.31 -25.23 10.00
CA GLN A 15 23.33 -23.87 9.50
C GLN A 15 21.89 -23.36 9.57
N ALA A 16 21.70 -22.32 10.38
CA ALA A 16 20.46 -21.57 10.44
C ALA A 16 20.12 -21.15 9.01
N ALA A 17 19.07 -21.75 8.46
CA ALA A 17 18.55 -21.40 7.16
C ALA A 17 18.24 -19.91 7.16
N ALA A 18 18.92 -19.17 6.29
CA ALA A 18 18.51 -17.83 5.89
C ALA A 18 17.01 -17.89 5.55
N GLN A 19 16.20 -17.09 6.26
CA GLN A 19 14.76 -17.06 6.07
C GLN A 19 14.45 -16.70 4.62
N GLY A 20 13.92 -17.66 3.88
CA GLY A 20 13.67 -17.56 2.46
C GLY A 20 12.75 -16.38 2.14
N THR A 21 13.26 -15.52 1.26
CA THR A 21 12.52 -14.64 0.38
C THR A 21 11.59 -15.46 -0.52
N GLY A 22 10.48 -15.96 0.03
CA GLY A 22 9.43 -16.58 -0.77
C GLY A 22 8.87 -15.53 -1.73
N ARG A 23 9.07 -15.73 -3.04
CA ARG A 23 8.49 -14.86 -4.08
C ARG A 23 6.99 -14.76 -3.84
N VAL A 24 6.48 -13.56 -3.60
CA VAL A 24 5.05 -13.31 -3.38
C VAL A 24 4.26 -13.92 -4.56
N PRO A 25 3.19 -14.70 -4.31
CA PRO A 25 2.44 -15.32 -5.40
C PRO A 25 1.89 -14.28 -6.38
N GLN A 26 1.93 -14.58 -7.68
CA GLN A 26 1.41 -13.66 -8.71
C GLN A 26 -0.06 -13.31 -8.48
N SER A 27 -0.85 -14.27 -7.96
CA SER A 27 -2.25 -14.05 -7.60
C SER A 27 -2.44 -12.93 -6.57
N VAL A 28 -1.49 -12.72 -5.65
CA VAL A 28 -1.55 -11.63 -4.67
C VAL A 28 -1.35 -10.28 -5.36
N LEU A 29 -0.41 -10.21 -6.31
CA LEU A 29 -0.18 -9.01 -7.11
C LEU A 29 -1.42 -8.67 -7.95
N ASP A 30 -1.98 -9.67 -8.64
CA ASP A 30 -3.15 -9.50 -9.49
C ASP A 30 -4.39 -9.07 -8.67
N GLN A 31 -4.56 -9.64 -7.47
CA GLN A 31 -5.63 -9.23 -6.54
C GLN A 31 -5.43 -7.81 -6.02
N ALA A 32 -4.19 -7.40 -5.67
CA ALA A 32 -3.89 -6.04 -5.26
C ALA A 32 -4.17 -5.03 -6.38
N GLU A 33 -3.75 -5.34 -7.62
CA GLU A 33 -4.04 -4.53 -8.80
C GLU A 33 -5.56 -4.41 -9.02
N ALA A 34 -6.29 -5.52 -8.95
CA ALA A 34 -7.74 -5.55 -9.13
C ALA A 34 -8.47 -4.75 -8.05
N ALA A 35 -8.09 -4.91 -6.78
CA ALA A 35 -8.68 -4.19 -5.66
C ALA A 35 -8.39 -2.68 -5.75
N THR A 36 -7.15 -2.32 -6.12
CA THR A 36 -6.76 -0.91 -6.34
C THR A 36 -7.55 -0.30 -7.49
N ARG A 37 -7.75 -1.04 -8.59
CA ARG A 37 -8.56 -0.60 -9.73
C ARG A 37 -10.02 -0.42 -9.35
N ALA A 38 -10.59 -1.34 -8.59
CA ALA A 38 -11.97 -1.23 -8.10
C ALA A 38 -12.17 0.03 -7.24
N MET A 39 -11.24 0.33 -6.33
CA MET A 39 -11.26 1.57 -5.54
C MET A 39 -11.10 2.80 -6.45
N GLY A 40 -10.14 2.79 -7.37
CA GLY A 40 -9.89 3.90 -8.29
C GLY A 40 -11.09 4.25 -9.17
N GLN A 41 -11.82 3.25 -9.65
CA GLN A 41 -13.05 3.45 -10.44
C GLN A 41 -14.16 4.12 -9.63
N GLN A 42 -14.32 3.76 -8.36
CA GLN A 42 -15.27 4.42 -7.46
C GLN A 42 -14.90 5.91 -7.25
N VAL A 43 -13.60 6.20 -7.06
CA VAL A 43 -13.10 7.58 -6.92
C VAL A 43 -13.33 8.37 -8.21
N LEU A 44 -13.04 7.80 -9.38
CA LEU A 44 -13.26 8.42 -10.69
C LEU A 44 -14.75 8.77 -10.90
N GLN A 45 -15.65 7.92 -10.40
CA GLN A 45 -17.11 8.13 -10.42
C GLN A 45 -17.60 9.13 -9.36
N GLY A 46 -16.72 9.74 -8.58
CA GLY A 46 -17.06 10.71 -7.55
C GLY A 46 -17.41 10.10 -6.18
N ASN A 47 -17.30 8.79 -5.99
CA ASN A 47 -17.49 8.14 -4.70
C ASN A 47 -16.18 8.11 -3.90
N PHE A 48 -15.79 9.27 -3.36
CA PHE A 48 -14.55 9.41 -2.56
C PHE A 48 -14.65 8.76 -1.17
N ARG A 49 -15.85 8.43 -0.70
CA ARG A 49 -16.06 7.76 0.60
C ARG A 49 -15.35 6.40 0.65
N VAL A 50 -15.26 5.70 -0.49
CA VAL A 50 -14.55 4.41 -0.61
C VAL A 50 -13.11 4.50 -0.11
N ALA A 51 -12.43 5.64 -0.32
CA ALA A 51 -11.04 5.82 0.10
C ALA A 51 -10.92 5.84 1.63
N LEU A 52 -11.93 6.37 2.35
CA LEU A 52 -11.99 6.34 3.81
C LEU A 52 -12.39 4.97 4.37
N GLU A 53 -13.31 4.28 3.71
CA GLU A 53 -13.78 2.95 4.08
C GLU A 53 -12.68 1.90 3.92
N ARG A 54 -11.93 1.99 2.82
CA ARG A 54 -10.82 1.08 2.52
C ARG A 54 -9.47 1.56 3.04
N MET A 55 -9.39 2.69 3.74
CA MET A 55 -8.14 3.18 4.32
C MET A 55 -7.57 2.18 5.33
N TYR A 56 -6.26 1.89 5.26
CA TYR A 56 -5.61 1.01 6.23
C TYR A 56 -5.84 1.48 7.67
N PRO A 57 -6.39 0.65 8.57
CA PRO A 57 -6.89 1.12 9.87
C PRO A 57 -5.85 1.84 10.73
N ARG A 58 -4.59 1.35 10.76
CA ARG A 58 -3.52 2.00 11.53
C ARG A 58 -3.11 3.34 10.92
N TRP A 59 -3.13 3.45 9.58
CA TRP A 59 -2.93 4.71 8.88
C TRP A 59 -4.08 5.69 9.14
N LYS A 60 -5.33 5.24 9.03
CA LYS A 60 -6.53 6.02 9.35
C LYS A 60 -6.48 6.60 10.76
N LYS A 61 -6.10 5.79 11.74
CA LYS A 61 -5.91 6.23 13.13
C LYS A 61 -4.80 7.28 13.25
N ARG A 62 -3.68 7.12 12.54
CA ARG A 62 -2.58 8.09 12.52
C ARG A 62 -2.99 9.42 11.87
N ALA A 63 -3.64 9.36 10.71
CA ALA A 63 -4.14 10.54 10.01
C ALA A 63 -5.15 11.32 10.87
N ALA A 64 -6.08 10.62 11.50
CA ALA A 64 -7.07 11.21 12.40
C ALA A 64 -6.43 11.90 13.62
N LYS A 65 -5.39 11.32 14.22
CA LYS A 65 -4.69 11.92 15.39
C LYS A 65 -4.09 13.29 15.11
N LYS A 66 -3.79 13.61 13.85
CA LYS A 66 -3.23 14.91 13.43
C LYS A 66 -4.30 16.01 13.36
N LEU A 67 -5.58 15.67 13.50
CA LEU A 67 -6.70 16.58 13.30
C LEU A 67 -7.43 16.86 14.62
N GLN A 68 -7.71 18.14 14.90
CA GLN A 68 -8.66 18.51 15.94
C GLN A 68 -10.05 17.99 15.54
N GLY A 69 -10.60 17.05 16.32
CA GLY A 69 -11.84 16.32 15.98
C GLY A 69 -11.64 14.90 15.44
N GLY A 70 -10.39 14.43 15.32
CA GLY A 70 -10.08 13.01 15.13
C GLY A 70 -10.67 12.41 13.85
N GLN A 71 -11.32 11.26 13.98
CA GLN A 71 -11.88 10.53 12.82
C GLN A 71 -13.08 11.24 12.18
N VAL A 72 -13.87 11.99 12.97
CA VAL A 72 -15.02 12.74 12.46
C VAL A 72 -14.53 13.84 11.53
N GLU A 73 -13.51 14.58 11.95
CA GLU A 73 -12.91 15.63 11.13
C GLU A 73 -12.22 15.05 9.89
N LEU A 74 -11.53 13.91 10.00
CA LEU A 74 -10.97 13.20 8.85
C LEU A 74 -12.05 12.84 7.83
N ALA A 75 -13.17 12.28 8.30
CA ALA A 75 -14.28 11.89 7.45
C ALA A 75 -14.91 13.09 6.75
N ARG A 76 -15.13 14.18 7.50
CA ARG A 76 -15.66 15.44 6.97
C ARG A 76 -14.78 16.01 5.87
N ARG A 77 -13.46 16.11 6.09
CA ARG A 77 -12.53 16.63 5.08
C ARG A 77 -12.57 15.83 3.79
N LEU A 78 -12.55 14.49 3.88
CA LEU A 78 -12.61 13.63 2.69
C LEU A 78 -13.94 13.76 1.93
N ALA A 79 -15.06 13.95 2.64
CA ALA A 79 -16.36 14.16 2.03
C ALA A 79 -16.47 15.52 1.30
N GLU A 80 -15.68 16.51 1.68
CA GLU A 80 -15.68 17.85 1.06
C GLU A 80 -14.76 17.96 -0.17
N ILE A 81 -13.77 17.07 -0.32
CA ILE A 81 -12.84 17.05 -1.48
C ILE A 81 -13.56 17.22 -2.83
N PRO A 82 -14.65 16.47 -3.14
CA PRO A 82 -15.28 16.57 -4.46
C PRO A 82 -15.87 17.96 -4.71
N LYS A 83 -16.44 18.57 -3.66
CA LYS A 83 -17.02 19.91 -3.73
C LYS A 83 -15.92 20.96 -3.89
N GLU A 84 -14.81 20.82 -3.16
CA GLU A 84 -13.65 21.71 -3.28
C GLU A 84 -13.02 21.62 -4.68
N MET A 85 -12.85 20.41 -5.20
CA MET A 85 -12.38 20.18 -6.57
C MET A 85 -13.30 20.87 -7.59
N ALA A 86 -14.62 20.64 -7.51
CA ALA A 86 -15.58 21.27 -8.40
C ALA A 86 -15.53 22.80 -8.32
N ARG A 87 -15.44 23.37 -7.12
CA ARG A 87 -15.34 24.82 -6.89
C ARG A 87 -14.09 25.42 -7.51
N GLN A 88 -12.99 24.66 -7.54
CA GLN A 88 -11.73 25.06 -8.15
C GLN A 88 -11.65 24.75 -9.65
N GLY A 89 -12.73 24.23 -10.26
CA GLY A 89 -12.72 23.81 -11.66
C GLY A 89 -11.81 22.62 -11.94
N ILE A 90 -11.61 21.77 -10.93
CA ILE A 90 -10.80 20.55 -11.02
C ILE A 90 -11.75 19.35 -11.23
N SER A 91 -11.47 18.54 -12.23
CA SER A 91 -12.18 17.28 -12.49
C SER A 91 -11.19 16.17 -12.82
N MET A 92 -11.38 14.99 -12.23
CA MET A 92 -10.61 13.81 -12.61
C MET A 92 -11.16 13.28 -13.94
N LEU A 93 -10.28 13.11 -14.92
CA LEU A 93 -10.61 12.59 -16.24
C LEU A 93 -10.34 11.10 -16.36
N ASN A 94 -9.26 10.64 -15.74
CA ASN A 94 -8.80 9.26 -15.83
C ASN A 94 -8.12 8.83 -14.54
N TYR A 95 -8.22 7.55 -14.22
CA TYR A 95 -7.50 6.90 -13.14
C TYR A 95 -7.05 5.50 -13.60
N GLU A 96 -5.75 5.36 -13.84
CA GLU A 96 -5.13 4.16 -14.34
C GLU A 96 -4.36 3.45 -13.23
N VAL A 97 -4.50 2.14 -13.16
CA VAL A 97 -3.74 1.26 -12.27
C VAL A 97 -2.78 0.43 -13.10
N ARG A 98 -1.48 0.60 -12.84
CA ARG A 98 -0.39 -0.08 -13.54
C ARG A 98 0.00 -1.36 -12.80
N LYS A 99 0.93 -2.12 -13.41
CA LYS A 99 1.48 -3.33 -12.81
C LYS A 99 2.19 -3.05 -11.49
N ALA A 100 1.93 -3.92 -10.50
CA ALA A 100 2.58 -3.83 -9.20
C ALA A 100 4.11 -3.93 -9.34
N THR A 101 4.85 -3.07 -8.65
CA THR A 101 6.32 -3.02 -8.76
C THR A 101 7.00 -3.99 -7.81
N SER A 102 6.41 -4.19 -6.63
CA SER A 102 6.98 -5.03 -5.59
C SER A 102 5.91 -5.43 -4.58
N ALA A 103 6.19 -6.51 -3.86
CA ALA A 103 5.37 -6.98 -2.76
C ALA A 103 6.23 -7.62 -1.67
N HIS A 104 5.73 -7.52 -0.43
CA HIS A 104 6.41 -7.98 0.76
C HIS A 104 5.43 -8.77 1.62
N GLU A 105 5.88 -9.91 2.14
CA GLU A 105 5.27 -10.52 3.30
C GLU A 105 5.73 -9.76 4.54
N VAL A 106 4.79 -9.26 5.34
CA VAL A 106 5.11 -8.48 6.53
C VAL A 106 4.49 -9.08 7.79
N VAL A 107 5.25 -9.02 8.87
CA VAL A 107 4.83 -9.44 10.22
C VAL A 107 4.52 -8.19 11.02
N LEU A 108 3.32 -8.10 11.60
CA LEU A 108 2.94 -6.92 12.40
C LEU A 108 3.43 -6.99 13.83
N LEU A 109 3.48 -8.18 14.42
CA LEU A 109 3.88 -8.40 15.80
C LEU A 109 4.79 -9.62 15.89
N ARG A 110 5.91 -9.48 16.58
CA ARG A 110 6.73 -10.61 17.01
C ARG A 110 6.48 -10.81 18.50
N GLY A 111 6.17 -12.02 18.89
CA GLY A 111 6.02 -12.41 20.28
C GLY A 111 6.87 -13.63 20.59
N GLU A 112 6.73 -14.15 21.80
CA GLU A 112 7.26 -15.45 22.20
C GLU A 112 6.08 -16.35 22.62
N ASP A 113 6.18 -17.65 22.34
CA ASP A 113 5.26 -18.62 22.92
C ASP A 113 5.55 -18.85 24.41
N LYS A 114 4.80 -19.75 25.04
CA LYS A 114 4.96 -20.09 26.46
C LYS A 114 6.33 -20.71 26.77
N GLU A 115 7.03 -21.18 25.74
CA GLU A 115 8.35 -21.79 25.84
C GLU A 115 9.47 -20.82 25.45
N GLY A 116 9.17 -19.53 25.26
CA GLY A 116 10.15 -18.49 24.91
C GLY A 116 10.59 -18.51 23.45
N ARG A 117 9.91 -19.26 22.56
CA ARG A 117 10.27 -19.34 21.14
C ARG A 117 9.62 -18.21 20.37
N PRO A 118 10.33 -17.56 19.43
CA PRO A 118 9.78 -16.46 18.66
C PRO A 118 8.59 -16.94 17.80
N ILE A 119 7.45 -16.27 17.95
CA ILE A 119 6.26 -16.45 17.12
C ILE A 119 5.97 -15.18 16.33
N ASN A 120 5.68 -15.35 15.04
CA ASN A 120 5.18 -14.27 14.20
C ASN A 120 3.67 -14.19 14.35
N MET A 121 3.18 -13.05 14.86
CA MET A 121 1.76 -12.78 15.04
C MET A 121 1.32 -11.76 13.97
N TYR A 122 0.27 -12.13 13.23
CA TYR A 122 -0.35 -11.37 12.14
C TYR A 122 0.55 -11.16 10.90
N LEU A 123 0.27 -11.96 9.87
CA LEU A 123 0.89 -11.86 8.55
C LEU A 123 -0.01 -11.05 7.61
N GLU A 124 0.57 -10.05 6.95
CA GLU A 124 -0.08 -9.29 5.89
C GLU A 124 0.76 -9.35 4.59
N TRP A 125 0.07 -9.25 3.45
CA TRP A 125 0.69 -8.89 2.19
C TRP A 125 0.70 -7.38 2.07
N LEU A 126 1.85 -6.83 1.68
CA LEU A 126 2.00 -5.41 1.36
C LEU A 126 2.48 -5.29 -0.08
N VAL A 127 1.66 -4.70 -0.95
CA VAL A 127 1.91 -4.60 -2.39
C VAL A 127 1.96 -3.13 -2.81
N PHE A 128 2.97 -2.75 -3.56
CA PHE A 128 3.11 -1.41 -4.11
C PHE A 128 2.53 -1.36 -5.53
N VAL A 129 1.43 -0.63 -5.70
CA VAL A 129 0.65 -0.59 -6.94
C VAL A 129 0.69 0.83 -7.52
N PRO A 130 1.46 1.07 -8.62
CA PRO A 130 1.52 2.38 -9.25
C PRO A 130 0.19 2.80 -9.88
N THR A 131 -0.05 4.11 -9.85
CA THR A 131 -1.28 4.73 -10.34
C THR A 131 -0.97 6.01 -11.11
N ARG A 132 -1.75 6.28 -12.15
CA ARG A 132 -1.69 7.51 -12.93
C ARG A 132 -3.07 8.14 -12.96
N ALA A 133 -3.17 9.38 -12.49
CA ALA A 133 -4.42 10.14 -12.52
C ALA A 133 -4.27 11.34 -13.46
N GLU A 134 -5.26 11.54 -14.31
CA GLU A 134 -5.34 12.73 -15.16
C GLU A 134 -6.44 13.64 -14.63
N TYR A 135 -6.13 14.93 -14.52
CA TYR A 135 -7.06 15.96 -14.11
C TYR A 135 -7.19 17.02 -15.18
N ARG A 136 -8.40 17.54 -15.35
CA ARG A 136 -8.63 18.83 -15.98
C ARG A 136 -8.71 19.88 -14.88
N VAL A 137 -7.96 20.97 -15.05
CA VAL A 137 -7.97 22.13 -14.16
C VAL A 137 -8.28 23.37 -14.98
N ILE A 138 -9.32 24.10 -14.62
CA ILE A 138 -9.59 25.43 -15.20
C ILE A 138 -8.63 26.44 -14.57
N ASP A 139 -7.79 27.07 -15.38
CA ASP A 139 -6.90 28.11 -14.88
C ASP A 139 -7.72 29.31 -14.37
N PRO A 140 -7.51 29.78 -13.12
CA PRO A 140 -8.31 30.86 -12.56
C PRO A 140 -8.05 32.21 -13.23
N LYS A 141 -6.88 32.42 -13.84
CA LYS A 141 -6.51 33.66 -14.52
C LYS A 141 -6.96 33.65 -15.98
N THR A 142 -6.64 32.60 -16.73
CA THR A 142 -6.92 32.55 -18.17
C THR A 142 -8.27 31.93 -18.51
N ARG A 143 -8.91 31.24 -17.55
CA ARG A 143 -10.15 30.45 -17.73
C ARG A 143 -10.02 29.29 -18.73
N LEU A 144 -8.82 28.99 -19.21
CA LEU A 144 -8.57 27.90 -20.14
C LEU A 144 -8.37 26.57 -19.40
N PRO A 145 -8.85 25.44 -19.96
CA PRO A 145 -8.61 24.13 -19.38
C PRO A 145 -7.16 23.68 -19.60
N ARG A 146 -6.52 23.24 -18.54
CA ARG A 146 -5.22 22.55 -18.56
C ARG A 146 -5.41 21.09 -18.16
N LYS A 147 -4.57 20.21 -18.70
CA LYS A 147 -4.52 18.80 -18.29
C LYS A 147 -3.28 18.58 -17.44
N ILE A 148 -3.47 18.00 -16.26
CA ILE A 148 -2.39 17.68 -15.33
C ILE A 148 -2.38 16.18 -15.13
N GLU A 149 -1.20 15.59 -15.28
CA GLU A 149 -0.92 14.22 -14.90
C GLU A 149 -0.35 14.17 -13.49
N ILE A 150 -0.78 13.18 -12.72
CA ILE A 150 -0.25 12.87 -11.40
C ILE A 150 0.14 11.39 -11.36
N LEU A 151 1.43 11.13 -11.15
CA LEU A 151 1.96 9.80 -10.91
C LEU A 151 2.05 9.53 -9.41
N GLY A 152 1.54 8.39 -8.96
CA GLY A 152 1.60 7.99 -7.57
C GLY A 152 1.49 6.49 -7.42
N PHE A 153 1.20 6.03 -6.22
CA PHE A 153 0.91 4.62 -5.97
C PHE A 153 0.04 4.43 -4.75
N GLN A 154 -0.65 3.30 -4.70
CA GLN A 154 -1.29 2.79 -3.49
C GLN A 154 -0.41 1.71 -2.88
N VAL A 155 -0.29 1.71 -1.55
CA VAL A 155 0.17 0.56 -0.80
C VAL A 155 -1.05 -0.26 -0.46
N ALA A 156 -1.25 -1.36 -1.18
CA ALA A 156 -2.35 -2.29 -0.97
C ALA A 156 -1.95 -3.32 0.11
N VAL A 157 -2.73 -3.39 1.17
CA VAL A 157 -2.48 -4.22 2.35
C VAL A 157 -3.61 -5.23 2.51
N ASN A 158 -3.26 -6.51 2.66
CA ASN A 158 -4.22 -7.59 2.85
C ASN A 158 -3.76 -8.50 3.99
N LYS A 159 -4.66 -8.78 4.93
CA LYS A 159 -4.41 -9.81 5.94
C LYS A 159 -4.47 -11.18 5.26
N LYS A 160 -3.43 -11.99 5.42
CA LYS A 160 -3.40 -13.31 4.77
C LYS A 160 -4.63 -14.14 5.14
N GLY A 161 -5.25 -14.73 4.13
CA GLY A 161 -6.46 -15.54 4.29
C GLY A 161 -7.76 -14.75 4.36
N THR A 162 -7.74 -13.41 4.17
CA THR A 162 -8.96 -12.60 4.06
C THR A 162 -9.13 -12.05 2.64
N PRO A 163 -10.37 -11.77 2.21
CA PRO A 163 -10.62 -11.15 0.90
C PRO A 163 -10.41 -9.62 0.91
N ASP A 164 -10.33 -9.02 2.11
CA ASP A 164 -10.33 -7.57 2.25
C ASP A 164 -8.97 -6.93 1.99
N TRP A 165 -8.99 -5.96 1.07
CA TRP A 165 -7.86 -5.09 0.78
C TRP A 165 -8.09 -3.71 1.38
N HIS A 166 -7.02 -3.17 1.95
CA HIS A 166 -6.94 -1.82 2.47
C HIS A 166 -5.82 -1.05 1.80
N PHE A 167 -5.91 0.29 1.81
CA PHE A 167 -4.98 1.13 1.07
C PHE A 167 -4.37 2.22 1.93
N ILE A 168 -3.11 2.53 1.62
CA ILE A 168 -2.42 3.73 2.05
C ILE A 168 -2.02 4.47 0.77
N ASP A 169 -2.37 5.75 0.68
CA ASP A 169 -1.89 6.60 -0.40
C ASP A 169 -0.37 6.84 -0.23
N GLY A 170 0.42 6.28 -1.14
CA GLY A 170 1.87 6.33 -1.13
C GLY A 170 2.44 7.74 -1.26
N ARG A 171 1.66 8.69 -1.82
CA ARG A 171 2.08 10.11 -1.88
C ARG A 171 2.04 10.81 -0.53
N ASN A 172 1.24 10.28 0.40
CA ASN A 172 0.97 10.90 1.70
C ASN A 172 1.57 10.12 2.88
N CYS A 173 2.31 9.03 2.62
CA CYS A 173 2.89 8.16 3.63
C CYS A 173 4.40 8.05 3.44
N SER A 174 5.18 8.46 4.45
CA SER A 174 6.63 8.34 4.39
C SER A 174 7.08 6.88 4.57
N ILE A 175 8.30 6.57 4.15
CA ILE A 175 8.91 5.24 4.40
C ILE A 175 9.02 4.96 5.91
N ALA A 176 9.33 5.99 6.70
CA ALA A 176 9.35 5.89 8.16
C ALA A 176 7.96 5.54 8.72
N ASP A 177 6.89 6.15 8.17
CA ASP A 177 5.52 5.78 8.52
C ASP A 177 5.26 4.30 8.18
N LEU A 178 5.59 3.86 6.96
CA LEU A 178 5.42 2.46 6.54
C LEU A 178 6.17 1.49 7.46
N ARG A 179 7.46 1.73 7.73
CA ARG A 179 8.26 0.86 8.62
C ARG A 179 7.75 0.86 10.06
N SER A 180 7.18 1.96 10.54
CA SER A 180 6.54 1.98 11.86
C SER A 180 5.26 1.14 11.92
N PHE A 181 4.60 0.91 10.78
CA PHE A 181 3.49 -0.04 10.69
C PHE A 181 3.97 -1.47 10.43
N PHE A 182 5.02 -1.63 9.61
CA PHE A 182 5.52 -2.90 9.14
C PHE A 182 7.03 -3.01 9.43
N PRO A 183 7.42 -3.32 10.68
CA PRO A 183 8.83 -3.30 11.09
C PRO A 183 9.70 -4.33 10.36
N SER A 184 9.09 -5.35 9.74
CA SER A 184 9.79 -6.37 8.96
C SER A 184 10.13 -5.93 7.53
N LEU A 185 9.74 -4.72 7.11
CA LEU A 185 10.12 -4.20 5.79
C LEU A 185 11.64 -4.00 5.68
N PRO A 186 12.24 -4.23 4.50
CA PRO A 186 13.66 -3.96 4.26
C PRO A 186 14.09 -2.56 4.67
N GLU A 187 15.27 -2.45 5.30
CA GLU A 187 15.90 -1.17 5.66
C GLU A 187 16.49 -0.44 4.44
N ASP A 188 17.01 -1.18 3.46
CA ASP A 188 17.41 -0.62 2.19
C ASP A 188 16.17 -0.26 1.37
N GLN A 189 16.04 1.03 1.06
CA GLN A 189 14.93 1.57 0.26
C GLN A 189 14.90 0.98 -1.15
N LYS A 190 16.04 0.63 -1.74
CA LYS A 190 16.09 0.02 -3.07
C LYS A 190 15.38 -1.33 -3.09
N LEU A 191 15.44 -2.08 -2.00
CA LEU A 191 14.76 -3.36 -1.84
C LEU A 191 13.25 -3.22 -1.68
N LEU A 192 12.74 -2.04 -1.33
CA LEU A 192 11.30 -1.81 -1.26
C LEU A 192 10.65 -1.80 -2.65
N GLY A 193 11.38 -1.43 -3.71
CA GLY A 193 10.84 -1.32 -5.06
C GLY A 193 9.71 -0.29 -5.18
N LEU A 194 9.86 0.86 -4.52
CA LEU A 194 8.84 1.90 -4.50
C LEU A 194 8.58 2.45 -5.91
N PRO A 195 7.32 2.62 -6.32
CA PRO A 195 6.99 3.32 -7.56
C PRO A 195 7.41 4.78 -7.54
N GLU A 196 7.62 5.34 -8.72
CA GLU A 196 7.86 6.77 -8.89
C GLU A 196 6.63 7.60 -8.50
N ILE A 197 6.90 8.75 -7.89
CA ILE A 197 5.90 9.79 -7.61
C ILE A 197 6.28 11.00 -8.46
N GLY A 198 5.29 11.61 -9.11
CA GLY A 198 5.52 12.77 -9.95
C GLY A 198 4.24 13.44 -10.40
N GLY A 199 4.37 14.32 -11.38
CA GLY A 199 3.25 14.96 -12.05
C GLY A 199 3.70 16.13 -12.89
N GLU A 200 3.03 16.31 -14.02
CA GLU A 200 3.37 17.32 -15.01
C GLU A 200 2.13 17.78 -15.77
N GLU A 201 2.22 18.94 -16.42
CA GLU A 201 1.17 19.40 -17.33
C GLU A 201 1.28 18.64 -18.66
N ILE A 202 0.20 17.97 -19.07
CA ILE A 202 0.14 17.29 -20.37
C ILE A 202 -0.01 18.38 -21.44
N ARG A 203 1.11 18.81 -22.01
CA ARG A 203 1.13 19.66 -23.21
C ARG A 203 0.73 18.79 -24.39
N ARG A 204 -0.32 19.17 -25.12
CA ARG A 204 -0.57 18.57 -26.44
C ARG A 204 0.63 18.92 -27.33
N GLU A 205 1.36 17.92 -27.78
CA GLU A 205 2.12 18.05 -29.03
C GLU A 205 1.11 18.40 -30.12
N ARG A 206 1.41 19.47 -30.86
CA ARG A 206 0.56 19.98 -31.94
C ARG A 206 0.64 19.08 -33.16
#